data_AF-A0A8T6XNS4-F1
#
_entry.id   AF-A0A8T6XNS4-F1
#
_cell.length_a   1.000
_cell.length_b   1.000
_cell.length_c   1.000
_cell.angle_alpha   90.00
_cell.angle_beta   90.00
_cell.angle_gamma   90.00
#
_symmetry.space_group_name_H-M   'P 1'
#
loop_
_entity.id
_entity.type
_entity.pdbx_description
1 polymer ?
#
loop_
_entity_poly.entity_id
_entity_poly.type
_entity_poly.pdbx_seq_one_letter_code
_entity_poly.pdbx_strand_id
1 'polypeptide(L)'
;MKVKLSDIVGAALSWTATATIRLVATVLGLVMVPIALLFVKLPEPDATEHVLVRLPKLFDPWDNVRDGAMGDKRMWWWLKGYPKWVDKLPRKCQAFAKSFWWLAIRNSANKMSRYYRGIGCPAHLCDIEYVGTYRVDDEEYGPFGYQFVRAKGPTFTYWSFYHHIKLPQKGFFKGKGLICRIGHKVEPRHSDYDWSSVEETKAWKGWTFRPYLLQTYR
;
A
#
# COMPACT_ATOMS: atom_id res chain seq x y z
N MET A 1 -25.42 0.86 -4.87
CA MET A 1 -25.26 0.09 -6.14
C MET A 1 -25.90 -1.30 -6.01
N LYS A 2 -26.33 -1.96 -7.09
CA LYS A 2 -26.59 -3.41 -7.08
C LYS A 2 -25.37 -4.12 -7.69
N VAL A 3 -24.77 -5.07 -6.97
CA VAL A 3 -23.62 -5.84 -7.48
C VAL A 3 -24.10 -6.80 -8.56
N LYS A 4 -23.52 -6.70 -9.76
CA LYS A 4 -23.82 -7.61 -10.88
C LYS A 4 -22.77 -8.72 -10.94
N LEU A 5 -23.10 -9.84 -11.57
CA LEU A 5 -22.12 -10.92 -11.83
C LEU A 5 -20.88 -10.41 -12.57
N SER A 6 -21.06 -9.48 -13.52
CA SER A 6 -19.95 -8.84 -14.23
C SER A 6 -18.99 -8.07 -13.32
N ASP A 7 -19.49 -7.51 -12.20
CA ASP A 7 -18.64 -6.82 -11.23
C ASP A 7 -17.78 -7.82 -10.45
N ILE A 8 -18.34 -8.97 -10.09
CA ILE A 8 -17.61 -10.03 -9.38
C ILE A 8 -16.53 -10.63 -10.28
N VAL A 9 -16.89 -10.96 -11.54
CA VAL A 9 -15.94 -11.50 -12.52
C VAL A 9 -14.85 -10.48 -12.84
N GLY A 10 -15.22 -9.23 -13.07
CA GLY A 10 -14.27 -8.14 -13.32
C GLY A 10 -13.32 -7.92 -12.15
N ALA A 11 -13.84 -7.91 -10.92
CA ALA A 11 -13.04 -7.83 -9.70
C ALA A 11 -12.05 -8.99 -9.59
N ALA A 12 -12.51 -10.23 -9.76
CA ALA A 12 -11.67 -11.42 -9.66
C ALA A 12 -10.53 -11.41 -10.70
N LEU A 13 -10.84 -11.11 -11.97
CA LEU A 13 -9.83 -11.02 -13.04
C LEU A 13 -8.83 -9.89 -12.77
N SER A 14 -9.31 -8.70 -12.40
CA SER A 14 -8.46 -7.55 -12.09
C SER A 14 -7.54 -7.84 -10.90
N TRP A 15 -8.09 -8.42 -9.83
CA TRP A 15 -7.31 -8.75 -8.63
C TRP A 15 -6.26 -9.81 -8.92
N THR A 16 -6.60 -10.88 -9.63
CA THR A 16 -5.64 -11.93 -10.00
C THR A 16 -4.54 -11.37 -10.89
N ALA A 17 -4.88 -10.62 -11.95
CA ALA A 17 -3.90 -10.02 -12.84
C ALA A 17 -2.95 -9.07 -12.09
N THR A 18 -3.51 -8.18 -11.26
CA THR A 18 -2.71 -7.22 -10.47
C THR A 18 -1.86 -7.92 -9.42
N ALA A 19 -2.39 -8.95 -8.76
CA ALA A 19 -1.66 -9.76 -7.79
C ALA A 19 -0.44 -10.44 -8.44
N THR A 20 -0.62 -11.05 -9.62
CA THR A 20 0.45 -11.70 -10.38
C THR A 20 1.52 -10.69 -10.81
N ILE A 21 1.11 -9.57 -11.43
CA ILE A 21 2.06 -8.51 -11.84
C ILE A 21 2.85 -7.99 -10.64
N ARG A 22 2.17 -7.76 -9.52
CA ARG A 22 2.82 -7.27 -8.29
C ARG A 22 3.76 -8.30 -7.69
N LEU A 23 3.40 -9.59 -7.71
CA LEU A 23 4.26 -10.66 -7.22
C LEU A 23 5.54 -10.72 -8.04
N VAL A 24 5.43 -10.74 -9.38
CA VAL A 24 6.58 -10.70 -10.29
C VAL A 24 7.45 -9.47 -10.02
N ALA A 25 6.86 -8.29 -9.94
CA ALA A 25 7.61 -7.06 -9.65
C ALA A 25 8.25 -7.10 -8.25
N THR A 26 7.62 -7.71 -7.25
CA THR A 26 8.20 -7.87 -5.90
C THR A 26 9.42 -8.78 -5.93
N VAL A 27 9.32 -9.93 -6.61
CA VAL A 27 10.44 -10.87 -6.76
C VAL A 27 11.60 -10.21 -7.52
N LEU A 28 11.33 -9.53 -8.65
CA LEU A 28 12.34 -8.77 -9.38
C LEU A 28 12.95 -7.65 -8.52
N GLY A 29 12.16 -7.03 -7.65
CA GLY A 29 12.61 -5.98 -6.73
C GLY A 29 13.69 -6.44 -5.76
N LEU A 30 13.71 -7.72 -5.39
CA LEU A 30 14.76 -8.28 -4.54
C LEU A 30 16.16 -8.19 -5.19
N VAL A 31 16.21 -8.14 -6.52
CA VAL A 31 17.46 -8.01 -7.30
C VAL A 31 17.65 -6.58 -7.79
N MET A 32 16.59 -5.95 -8.30
CA MET A 32 16.69 -4.64 -8.95
C MET A 32 16.91 -3.50 -7.96
N VAL A 33 16.29 -3.55 -6.77
CA VAL A 33 16.48 -2.52 -5.73
C VAL A 33 17.93 -2.44 -5.23
N PRO A 34 18.60 -3.53 -4.83
CA PRO A 34 19.98 -3.42 -4.35
C PRO A 34 20.93 -2.90 -5.44
N ILE A 35 20.72 -3.27 -6.71
CA ILE A 35 21.46 -2.70 -7.85
C ILE A 35 21.19 -1.19 -7.93
N ALA A 36 19.93 -0.76 -7.88
CA ALA A 36 19.56 0.66 -7.93
C ALA A 36 20.22 1.48 -6.83
N LEU A 37 20.29 0.93 -5.61
CA LEU A 37 20.87 1.59 -4.44
C LEU A 37 22.37 1.82 -4.56
N LEU A 38 23.10 1.08 -5.41
CA LEU A 38 24.52 1.34 -5.71
C LEU A 38 24.74 2.68 -6.43
N PHE A 39 23.70 3.21 -7.08
CA PHE A 39 23.75 4.47 -7.83
C PHE A 39 23.16 5.66 -7.06
N VAL A 40 22.87 5.48 -5.77
CA VAL A 40 22.17 6.47 -4.94
C VAL A 40 23.05 6.87 -3.77
N LYS A 41 23.14 8.18 -3.52
CA LYS A 41 23.78 8.69 -2.31
C LYS A 41 22.81 8.58 -1.15
N LEU A 42 22.98 7.55 -0.33
CA LEU A 42 22.21 7.36 0.89
C LEU A 42 22.74 8.27 2.01
N PRO A 43 21.86 8.74 2.91
CA PRO A 43 22.29 9.47 4.10
C PRO A 43 22.96 8.54 5.10
N GLU A 44 23.57 9.13 6.13
CA GLU A 44 24.09 8.39 7.26
C GLU A 44 22.98 7.58 7.96
N PRO A 45 23.30 6.39 8.51
CA PRO A 45 22.30 5.50 9.09
C PRO A 45 21.61 6.04 10.34
N ASP A 46 22.19 7.04 11.00
CA ASP A 46 21.68 7.78 12.15
C ASP A 46 21.03 9.12 11.79
N ALA A 47 20.82 9.40 10.50
CA ALA A 47 20.07 10.58 10.06
C ALA A 47 18.71 10.67 10.77
N THR A 48 18.43 11.84 11.35
CA THR A 48 17.19 12.16 12.06
C THR A 48 16.22 12.98 11.24
N GLU A 49 16.71 13.60 10.16
CA GLU A 49 15.92 14.38 9.22
C GLU A 49 15.57 13.56 7.98
N HIS A 50 14.35 13.72 7.49
CA HIS A 50 13.90 13.05 6.27
C HIS A 50 14.43 13.77 5.04
N VAL A 51 15.02 13.01 4.12
CA VAL A 51 15.41 13.47 2.79
C VAL A 51 14.75 12.57 1.74
N LEU A 52 14.18 13.19 0.71
CA LEU A 52 13.59 12.45 -0.39
C LEU A 52 14.69 11.87 -1.30
N VAL A 53 15.10 10.64 -1.02
CA VAL A 53 16.09 9.92 -1.81
C VAL A 53 15.39 9.07 -2.86
N ARG A 54 15.56 9.40 -4.14
CA ARG A 54 14.91 8.73 -5.28
C ARG A 54 15.84 7.71 -5.92
N LEU A 55 15.28 6.61 -6.42
CA LEU A 55 16.03 5.68 -7.27
C LEU A 55 16.28 6.28 -8.67
N PRO A 56 17.31 5.82 -9.40
CA PRO A 56 17.49 6.21 -10.80
C PRO A 56 16.25 5.83 -11.63
N LYS A 57 15.95 6.62 -12.67
CA LYS A 57 14.74 6.46 -13.50
C LYS A 57 14.59 5.07 -14.15
N LEU A 58 15.68 4.32 -14.33
CA LEU A 58 15.63 2.94 -14.81
C LEU A 58 14.91 1.99 -13.82
N PHE A 59 14.99 2.28 -12.52
CA PHE A 59 14.42 1.49 -11.43
C PHE A 59 13.10 2.08 -10.89
N ASP A 60 12.50 2.98 -11.66
CA ASP A 60 11.29 3.70 -11.33
C ASP A 60 10.12 2.83 -10.83
N PRO A 61 9.87 1.60 -11.33
CA PRO A 61 8.80 0.74 -10.80
C PRO A 61 8.89 0.49 -9.29
N TRP A 62 10.11 0.43 -8.75
CA TRP A 62 10.41 0.14 -7.34
C TRP A 62 10.66 1.39 -6.50
N ASP A 63 10.70 2.55 -7.12
CA ASP A 63 10.87 3.81 -6.41
C ASP A 63 9.64 4.11 -5.53
N ASN A 64 9.81 5.00 -4.56
CA ASN A 64 8.72 5.58 -3.81
C ASN A 64 8.75 7.10 -3.96
N VAL A 65 7.86 7.63 -4.79
CA VAL A 65 7.88 9.05 -5.13
C VAL A 65 7.60 9.99 -3.96
N ARG A 66 6.94 9.49 -2.92
CA ARG A 66 6.49 10.28 -1.78
C ARG A 66 7.46 10.22 -0.62
N ASP A 67 7.97 9.02 -0.33
CA ASP A 67 8.76 8.75 0.88
C ASP A 67 10.24 8.46 0.54
N GLY A 68 10.55 8.12 -0.72
CA GLY A 68 11.90 7.75 -1.16
C GLY A 68 12.43 6.48 -0.49
N ALA A 69 13.75 6.31 -0.56
CA ALA A 69 14.49 5.20 0.02
C ALA A 69 14.53 5.24 1.56
N MET A 70 14.34 6.41 2.17
CA MET A 70 14.37 6.57 3.63
C MET A 70 13.10 6.09 4.33
N GLY A 71 12.00 5.93 3.59
CA GLY A 71 10.70 5.66 4.18
C GLY A 71 10.00 6.94 4.62
N ASP A 72 8.97 6.77 5.45
CA ASP A 72 7.99 7.83 5.67
C ASP A 72 8.61 9.10 6.28
N LYS A 73 8.01 10.26 5.99
CA LYS A 73 8.49 11.58 6.48
C LYS A 73 8.65 11.69 8.00
N ARG A 74 8.01 10.82 8.78
CA ARG A 74 8.15 10.74 10.26
C ARG A 74 9.39 9.94 10.68
N MET A 75 10.18 9.44 9.73
CA MET A 75 11.38 8.64 9.95
C MET A 75 11.14 7.34 10.71
N TRP A 76 9.88 6.90 10.86
CA TRP A 76 9.57 5.70 11.64
C TRP A 76 10.18 4.46 10.99
N TRP A 77 10.09 4.34 9.65
CA TRP A 77 10.73 3.25 8.93
C TRP A 77 12.25 3.30 8.99
N TRP A 78 12.87 4.48 8.90
CA TRP A 78 14.32 4.64 8.94
C TRP A 78 14.94 4.38 10.32
N LEU A 79 14.20 4.68 11.39
CA LEU A 79 14.70 4.64 12.77
C LEU A 79 14.28 3.37 13.51
N LYS A 80 13.12 2.77 13.20
CA LYS A 80 12.54 1.68 14.01
C LYS A 80 11.82 0.60 13.20
N GLY A 81 11.41 0.88 11.96
CA GLY A 81 10.56 -0.02 11.16
C GLY A 81 11.29 -1.14 10.42
N TYR A 82 12.61 -1.29 10.61
CA TYR A 82 13.41 -2.34 9.99
C TYR A 82 13.76 -3.45 11.00
N PRO A 83 14.24 -4.62 10.55
CA PRO A 83 14.63 -5.70 11.44
C PRO A 83 15.86 -5.33 12.30
N LYS A 84 15.79 -5.60 13.61
CA LYS A 84 16.88 -5.26 14.56
C LYS A 84 18.26 -5.85 14.23
N TRP A 85 18.34 -6.87 13.37
CA TRP A 85 19.64 -7.40 12.94
C TRP A 85 20.41 -6.42 12.04
N VAL A 86 19.73 -5.46 11.40
CA VAL A 86 20.37 -4.41 10.60
C VAL A 86 21.29 -3.55 11.46
N ASP A 87 20.94 -3.30 12.73
CA ASP A 87 21.77 -2.52 13.66
C ASP A 87 23.10 -3.21 13.99
N LYS A 88 23.19 -4.53 13.73
CA LYS A 88 24.41 -5.33 13.94
C LYS A 88 25.35 -5.32 12.73
N LEU A 89 24.91 -4.79 11.58
CA LEU A 89 25.76 -4.68 10.41
C LEU A 89 26.81 -3.57 10.58
N PRO A 90 27.95 -3.63 9.84
CA PRO A 90 28.86 -2.51 9.75
C PRO A 90 28.13 -1.22 9.37
N ARG A 91 28.46 -0.10 10.02
CA ARG A 91 27.77 1.19 9.88
C ARG A 91 27.55 1.57 8.41
N LYS A 92 28.57 1.40 7.56
CA LYS A 92 28.53 1.67 6.11
C LYS A 92 27.46 0.87 5.34
N CYS A 93 26.99 -0.25 5.87
CA CYS A 93 25.98 -1.12 5.24
C CYS A 93 24.56 -0.86 5.77
N GLN A 94 24.41 -0.16 6.89
CA GLN A 94 23.11 -0.03 7.57
C GLN A 94 22.12 0.79 6.75
N ALA A 95 22.52 1.96 6.24
CA ALA A 95 21.66 2.80 5.41
C ALA A 95 21.17 2.06 4.15
N PHE A 96 22.06 1.27 3.53
CA PHE A 96 21.72 0.40 2.40
C PHE A 96 20.68 -0.66 2.81
N ALA A 97 20.93 -1.38 3.91
CA ALA A 97 20.03 -2.44 4.38
C ALA A 97 18.64 -1.90 4.80
N LYS A 98 18.59 -0.74 5.45
CA LYS A 98 17.34 -0.02 5.78
C LYS A 98 16.56 0.32 4.51
N SER A 99 17.23 0.92 3.53
CA SER A 99 16.64 1.31 2.24
C SER A 99 16.16 0.10 1.45
N PHE A 100 16.95 -0.97 1.40
CA PHE A 100 16.59 -2.24 0.76
C PHE A 100 15.36 -2.85 1.43
N TRP A 101 15.35 -2.93 2.77
CA TRP A 101 14.20 -3.46 3.50
C TRP A 101 12.93 -2.66 3.20
N TRP A 102 13.03 -1.34 3.17
CA TRP A 102 11.91 -0.47 2.85
C TRP A 102 11.40 -0.68 1.42
N LEU A 103 12.27 -0.54 0.42
CA LEU A 103 11.89 -0.52 -1.00
C LEU A 103 11.66 -1.90 -1.61
N ALA A 104 12.40 -2.93 -1.19
CA ALA A 104 12.30 -4.28 -1.78
C ALA A 104 11.36 -5.20 -1.00
N ILE A 105 11.29 -5.07 0.32
CA ILE A 105 10.54 -5.99 1.18
C ILE A 105 9.22 -5.37 1.63
N ARG A 106 9.28 -4.22 2.32
CA ARG A 106 8.10 -3.66 2.99
C ARG A 106 7.14 -2.99 2.01
N ASN A 107 7.69 -2.27 1.04
CA ASN A 107 6.96 -1.42 0.12
C ASN A 107 7.41 -1.66 -1.33
N SER A 108 7.52 -2.94 -1.68
CA SER A 108 7.92 -3.41 -3.00
C SER A 108 7.07 -2.82 -4.12
N ALA A 109 7.74 -2.44 -5.21
CA ALA A 109 7.11 -1.94 -6.44
C ALA A 109 6.07 -0.84 -6.17
N ASN A 110 6.37 0.08 -5.24
CA ASN A 110 5.39 1.07 -4.76
C ASN A 110 4.90 1.96 -5.89
N LYS A 111 5.82 2.53 -6.69
CA LYS A 111 5.42 3.43 -7.76
C LYS A 111 4.57 2.73 -8.81
N MET A 112 5.00 1.56 -9.28
CA MET A 112 4.24 0.76 -10.25
C MET A 112 2.84 0.44 -9.72
N SER A 113 2.75 -0.07 -8.49
CA SER A 113 1.47 -0.48 -7.88
C SER A 113 0.50 0.67 -7.60
N ARG A 114 0.94 1.93 -7.70
CA ARG A 114 0.13 3.11 -7.40
C ARG A 114 -0.14 4.01 -8.59
N TYR A 115 0.84 4.22 -9.48
CA TYR A 115 0.77 5.28 -10.48
C TYR A 115 0.75 4.77 -11.91
N TYR A 116 0.94 3.46 -12.15
CA TYR A 116 0.85 2.91 -13.49
C TYR A 116 -0.62 2.65 -13.81
N ARG A 117 -1.08 3.15 -14.96
CA ARG A 117 -2.47 2.98 -15.40
C ARG A 117 -2.83 1.50 -15.49
N GLY A 118 -4.03 1.14 -15.04
CA GLY A 118 -4.50 -0.25 -14.95
C GLY A 118 -4.00 -1.03 -13.73
N ILE A 119 -2.98 -0.55 -13.02
CA ILE A 119 -2.46 -1.15 -11.76
C ILE A 119 -2.83 -0.28 -10.55
N GLY A 120 -2.64 1.04 -10.70
CA GLY A 120 -3.05 2.05 -9.76
C GLY A 120 -4.41 2.65 -10.13
N CYS A 121 -5.20 2.99 -9.11
CA CYS A 121 -6.49 3.65 -9.27
C CYS A 121 -6.36 5.17 -9.03
N PRO A 122 -6.55 6.03 -10.05
CA PRO A 122 -6.59 7.48 -9.88
C PRO A 122 -7.97 7.89 -9.34
N ALA A 123 -8.18 7.80 -8.02
CA ALA A 123 -9.51 7.94 -7.43
C ALA A 123 -10.20 9.28 -7.75
N HIS A 124 -9.44 10.35 -7.92
CA HIS A 124 -9.93 11.69 -8.31
C HIS A 124 -10.55 11.76 -9.71
N LEU A 125 -10.30 10.78 -10.58
CA LEU A 125 -10.85 10.70 -11.93
C LEU A 125 -11.92 9.61 -12.05
N CYS A 126 -12.33 9.01 -10.93
CA CYS A 126 -13.23 7.88 -10.92
C CYS A 126 -14.63 8.28 -10.45
N ASP A 127 -15.65 7.73 -11.09
CA ASP A 127 -16.99 7.63 -10.52
C ASP A 127 -17.02 6.43 -9.55
N ILE A 128 -17.32 6.69 -8.27
CA ILE A 128 -17.17 5.73 -7.18
C ILE A 128 -18.54 5.31 -6.67
N GLU A 129 -18.83 4.03 -6.82
CA GLU A 129 -20.05 3.39 -6.33
C GLU A 129 -19.70 2.27 -5.35
N TYR A 130 -20.59 2.00 -4.39
CA TYR A 130 -20.35 0.95 -3.41
C TYR A 130 -21.61 0.24 -2.93
N VAL A 131 -21.38 -0.87 -2.23
CA VAL A 131 -22.33 -1.61 -1.40
C VAL A 131 -21.66 -1.92 -0.06
N GLY A 132 -22.44 -1.83 1.02
CA GLY A 132 -21.99 -2.07 2.38
C GLY A 132 -21.77 -0.77 3.16
N THR A 133 -20.83 -0.78 4.10
CA THR A 133 -20.53 0.35 4.98
C THR A 133 -19.72 1.41 4.24
N TYR A 134 -20.10 2.68 4.40
CA TYR A 134 -19.40 3.82 3.78
C TYR A 134 -17.94 3.96 4.23
N ARG A 135 -17.67 3.70 5.51
CA ARG A 135 -16.31 3.66 6.08
C ARG A 135 -16.11 2.32 6.76
N VAL A 136 -14.99 1.66 6.48
CA VAL A 136 -14.49 0.49 7.21
C VAL A 136 -13.07 0.83 7.63
N ASP A 137 -12.77 0.72 8.92
CA ASP A 137 -11.47 1.15 9.48
C ASP A 137 -10.87 0.06 10.37
N ASP A 138 -9.54 0.03 10.49
CA ASP A 138 -8.80 -0.96 11.30
C ASP A 138 -8.50 -0.52 12.74
N GLU A 139 -9.19 0.52 13.21
CA GLU A 139 -9.10 1.05 14.59
C GLU A 139 -9.94 0.23 15.59
N GLU A 140 -9.58 0.25 16.89
CA GLU A 140 -10.16 -0.56 17.98
C GLU A 140 -11.69 -0.45 18.11
N TYR A 141 -12.21 0.73 17.78
CA TYR A 141 -13.65 1.04 17.76
C TYR A 141 -14.11 1.51 16.37
N GLY A 142 -13.31 1.20 15.34
CA GLY A 142 -13.58 1.59 13.98
C GLY A 142 -14.89 0.98 13.45
N PRO A 143 -15.49 1.59 12.42
CA PRO A 143 -16.69 1.04 11.81
C PRO A 143 -16.39 -0.34 11.23
N PHE A 144 -16.98 -1.35 11.85
CA PHE A 144 -16.99 -2.73 11.36
C PHE A 144 -17.95 -2.86 10.18
N GLY A 145 -17.80 -3.95 9.43
CA GLY A 145 -18.68 -4.26 8.31
C GLY A 145 -17.90 -4.64 7.08
N TYR A 146 -18.55 -4.54 5.93
CA TYR A 146 -17.92 -4.83 4.66
C TYR A 146 -18.16 -3.68 3.68
N GLN A 147 -17.32 -3.61 2.68
CA GLN A 147 -17.36 -2.60 1.66
C GLN A 147 -16.90 -3.24 0.35
N PHE A 148 -17.77 -3.24 -0.64
CA PHE A 148 -17.42 -3.55 -2.01
C PHE A 148 -17.55 -2.28 -2.85
N VAL A 149 -16.44 -1.83 -3.43
CA VAL A 149 -16.36 -0.59 -4.19
C VAL A 149 -16.06 -0.90 -5.64
N ARG A 150 -16.80 -0.23 -6.54
CA ARG A 150 -16.50 -0.11 -7.96
C ARG A 150 -16.14 1.34 -8.24
N ALA A 151 -14.95 1.57 -8.78
CA ALA A 151 -14.48 2.88 -9.19
C ALA A 151 -14.26 2.87 -10.71
N LYS A 152 -15.11 3.55 -11.46
CA LYS A 152 -15.03 3.63 -12.92
C LYS A 152 -14.10 4.80 -13.29
N GLY A 153 -12.86 4.48 -13.63
CA GLY A 153 -11.91 5.46 -14.14
C GLY A 153 -12.05 5.67 -15.64
N PRO A 154 -11.24 6.58 -16.22
CA PRO A 154 -11.32 6.93 -17.65
C PRO A 154 -11.00 5.77 -18.59
N THR A 155 -10.19 4.80 -18.14
CA THR A 155 -9.70 3.68 -18.98
C THR A 155 -10.01 2.32 -18.37
N PHE A 156 -10.06 2.24 -17.04
CA PHE A 156 -10.22 0.98 -16.31
C PHE A 156 -11.29 1.14 -15.24
N THR A 157 -12.04 0.07 -15.00
CA THR A 157 -12.83 -0.07 -13.79
C THR A 157 -11.98 -0.77 -12.73
N TYR A 158 -12.00 -0.23 -11.53
CA TYR A 158 -11.24 -0.72 -10.40
C TYR A 158 -12.19 -1.25 -9.33
N TRP A 159 -11.83 -2.37 -8.72
CA TRP A 159 -12.60 -2.96 -7.64
C TRP A 159 -11.81 -3.03 -6.35
N SER A 160 -12.52 -2.87 -5.23
CA SER A 160 -12.03 -3.07 -3.87
C SER A 160 -13.03 -3.87 -3.07
N PHE A 161 -12.53 -4.75 -2.23
CA PHE A 161 -13.29 -5.37 -1.17
C PHE A 161 -12.54 -5.21 0.15
N TYR A 162 -13.25 -4.73 1.16
CA TYR A 162 -12.75 -4.61 2.51
C TYR A 162 -13.81 -5.13 3.48
N HIS A 163 -13.49 -6.16 4.24
CA HIS A 163 -14.31 -6.67 5.32
C HIS A 163 -13.53 -6.63 6.64
N HIS A 164 -14.16 -6.05 7.65
CA HIS A 164 -13.69 -6.04 9.02
C HIS A 164 -14.76 -6.63 9.94
N ILE A 165 -14.42 -7.74 10.58
CA ILE A 165 -15.31 -8.47 11.49
C ILE A 165 -14.78 -8.31 12.91
N LYS A 166 -15.63 -7.80 13.80
CA LYS A 166 -15.36 -7.78 15.23
C LYS A 166 -15.45 -9.20 15.80
N LEU A 167 -14.39 -9.67 16.45
CA LEU A 167 -14.42 -10.94 17.18
C LEU A 167 -14.98 -10.76 18.60
N PRO A 168 -15.37 -11.84 19.29
CA PRO A 168 -15.81 -11.77 20.68
C PRO A 168 -14.75 -11.11 21.57
N GLN A 169 -15.12 -10.10 22.35
CA GLN A 169 -14.15 -9.34 23.17
C GLN A 169 -13.88 -10.02 24.53
N LYS A 170 -13.61 -11.34 24.50
CA LYS A 170 -13.37 -12.17 25.68
C LYS A 170 -12.27 -13.20 25.39
N GLY A 171 -11.55 -13.59 26.44
CA GLY A 171 -10.48 -14.60 26.36
C GLY A 171 -9.45 -14.28 25.28
N PHE A 172 -9.10 -15.28 24.46
CA PHE A 172 -8.11 -15.17 23.39
C PHE A 172 -8.43 -14.08 22.34
N PHE A 173 -9.69 -13.69 22.18
CA PHE A 173 -10.16 -12.76 21.15
C PHE A 173 -10.32 -11.31 21.63
N LYS A 174 -10.06 -11.03 22.91
CA LYS A 174 -10.06 -9.66 23.44
C LYS A 174 -9.07 -8.80 22.66
N GLY A 175 -9.54 -7.67 22.14
CA GLY A 175 -8.76 -6.75 21.33
C GLY A 175 -8.43 -7.25 19.92
N LYS A 176 -9.15 -8.24 19.39
CA LYS A 176 -8.87 -8.81 18.05
C LYS A 176 -10.05 -8.68 17.07
N GLY A 177 -9.72 -8.71 15.78
CA GLY A 177 -10.64 -8.71 14.64
C GLY A 177 -10.15 -9.55 13.47
N LEU A 178 -11.05 -9.89 12.55
CA LEU A 178 -10.70 -10.44 11.24
C LEU A 178 -10.77 -9.33 10.20
N ILE A 179 -9.69 -9.17 9.43
CA ILE A 179 -9.61 -8.19 8.36
C ILE A 179 -9.28 -8.89 7.05
N CYS A 180 -10.12 -8.71 6.06
CA CYS A 180 -9.86 -9.11 4.69
C CYS A 180 -9.94 -7.87 3.81
N ARG A 181 -8.83 -7.45 3.22
CA ARG A 181 -8.83 -6.38 2.21
C ARG A 181 -8.13 -6.84 0.94
N ILE A 182 -8.83 -6.77 -0.18
CA ILE A 182 -8.31 -7.12 -1.51
C ILE A 182 -8.72 -6.05 -2.53
N GLY A 183 -7.84 -5.76 -3.48
CA GLY A 183 -8.11 -4.79 -4.54
C GLY A 183 -7.49 -3.42 -4.29
N HIS A 184 -7.99 -2.43 -5.02
CA HIS A 184 -7.46 -1.06 -4.96
C HIS A 184 -7.88 -0.41 -3.64
N LYS A 185 -7.02 0.40 -3.02
CA LYS A 185 -7.35 1.11 -1.77
C LYS A 185 -8.30 2.30 -1.98
N VAL A 186 -9.21 2.19 -2.94
CA VAL A 186 -10.32 3.12 -3.16
C VAL A 186 -11.43 2.78 -2.15
N GLU A 187 -12.17 3.79 -1.74
CA GLU A 187 -13.14 3.81 -0.63
C GLU A 187 -14.24 4.82 -1.03
N PRO A 188 -15.48 4.67 -0.56
CA PRO A 188 -16.60 5.55 -0.88
C PRO A 188 -16.28 7.01 -0.64
N ARG A 189 -15.71 7.35 0.52
CA ARG A 189 -15.35 8.74 0.88
C ARG A 189 -14.46 9.49 -0.11
N HIS A 190 -13.78 8.76 -1.01
CA HIS A 190 -13.01 9.39 -2.07
C HIS A 190 -13.89 10.09 -3.12
N SER A 191 -15.20 9.80 -3.21
CA SER A 191 -16.15 10.58 -4.03
C SER A 191 -16.36 11.99 -3.48
N ASP A 192 -16.21 12.15 -2.16
CA ASP A 192 -16.58 13.37 -1.45
C ASP A 192 -15.36 14.24 -1.13
N TYR A 193 -14.18 13.84 -1.60
CA TYR A 193 -12.96 14.61 -1.42
C TYR A 193 -12.90 15.77 -2.41
N ASP A 194 -12.59 16.96 -1.88
CA ASP A 194 -12.12 18.06 -2.71
C ASP A 194 -10.67 17.80 -3.13
N TRP A 195 -10.51 17.17 -4.29
CA TRP A 195 -9.21 16.82 -4.84
C TRP A 195 -8.33 18.03 -5.21
N SER A 196 -8.89 19.23 -5.32
CA SER A 196 -8.12 20.45 -5.63
C SER A 196 -7.16 20.83 -4.48
N SER A 197 -7.51 20.44 -3.25
CA SER A 197 -6.72 20.71 -2.03
C SER A 197 -5.76 19.58 -1.65
N VAL A 198 -5.77 18.47 -2.38
CA VAL A 198 -5.05 17.24 -2.04
C VAL A 198 -3.86 17.04 -2.97
N GLU A 199 -2.68 16.78 -2.41
CA GLU A 199 -1.50 16.37 -3.19
C GLU A 199 -1.86 15.25 -4.17
N GLU A 200 -1.54 15.41 -5.46
CA GLU A 200 -1.89 14.45 -6.52
C GLU A 200 -1.49 13.01 -6.17
N THR A 201 -0.33 12.84 -5.51
CA THR A 201 0.17 11.52 -5.09
C THR A 201 -0.75 10.78 -4.11
N LYS A 202 -1.60 11.50 -3.36
CA LYS A 202 -2.61 10.92 -2.45
C LYS A 202 -3.89 10.50 -3.17
N ALA A 203 -4.15 11.07 -4.36
CA ALA A 203 -5.29 10.71 -5.19
C ALA A 203 -5.15 9.33 -5.84
N TRP A 204 -3.90 8.88 -6.02
CA TRP A 204 -3.60 7.54 -6.52
C TRP A 204 -3.64 6.50 -5.40
N LYS A 205 -4.50 5.49 -5.58
CA LYS A 205 -4.69 4.38 -4.65
C LYS A 205 -4.10 3.11 -5.24
N GLY A 206 -3.12 2.57 -4.55
CA GLY A 206 -2.51 1.30 -4.96
C GLY A 206 -3.35 0.09 -4.61
N TRP A 207 -2.96 -1.05 -5.17
CA TRP A 207 -3.56 -2.35 -4.86
C TRP A 207 -3.11 -2.89 -3.49
N THR A 208 -3.89 -3.78 -2.88
CA THR A 208 -3.54 -4.47 -1.63
C THR A 208 -4.15 -5.86 -1.56
N PHE A 209 -3.49 -6.74 -0.83
CA PHE A 209 -4.03 -8.02 -0.37
C PHE A 209 -3.62 -8.21 1.09
N ARG A 210 -4.60 -8.25 1.99
CA ARG A 210 -4.44 -8.33 3.44
C ARG A 210 -5.45 -9.33 4.00
N PRO A 211 -5.10 -10.63 4.05
CA PRO A 211 -5.88 -11.63 4.75
C PRO A 211 -5.38 -11.73 6.20
N TYR A 212 -5.78 -10.78 7.06
CA TYR A 212 -5.49 -10.89 8.49
C TYR A 212 -6.55 -11.74 9.17
N LEU A 213 -6.17 -12.99 9.45
CA LEU A 213 -6.98 -13.95 10.21
C LEU A 213 -7.05 -13.62 11.71
N LEU A 214 -6.25 -12.67 12.20
CA LEU A 214 -6.31 -12.16 13.56
C LEU A 214 -5.49 -10.86 13.64
N GLN A 215 -6.14 -9.71 13.57
CA GLN A 215 -5.49 -8.41 13.80
C GLN A 215 -5.78 -7.96 15.22
N THR A 216 -4.73 -7.68 15.99
CA THR A 216 -4.87 -7.05 17.30
C THR A 216 -5.03 -5.55 17.10
N TYR A 217 -6.04 -4.95 17.73
CA TYR A 217 -6.20 -3.52 17.80
C TYR A 217 -5.05 -2.91 18.63
N ARG A 218 -4.60 -1.73 18.23
CA ARG A 218 -3.60 -0.94 18.96
C ARG A 218 -4.26 0.23 19.63
#